data_AF-A0A6M0FYU9-F1
#
_entry.id   AF-A0A6M0FYU9-F1
#
_cell.length_a   1.000
_cell.length_b   1.000
_cell.length_c   1.000
_cell.angle_alpha   90.00
_cell.angle_beta   90.00
_cell.angle_gamma   90.00
#
_symmetry.space_group_name_H-M   'P 1'
#
loop_
_entity.id
_entity.type
_entity.pdbx_description
1 polymer ?
#
loop_
_entity_poly.entity_id
_entity_poly.type
_entity_poly.pdbx_seq_one_letter_code
_entity_poly.pdbx_strand_id
1 'polypeptide(L)'
;LVREPPFPKMQQHRITVYQQAQQYCGYVSGPDEFAPTPDYMPAIWYHNNSFRDLNEMGIPEKNRFCCWVTSGIARTQNHRQRLGFLQLLSESDLKFDLYGRDLPDWAGGYGAVGNKWNVMAPYYYNLAIENYAENEWYVSEKLWDALLAWCLPIYYGGPAADKLLPPGSFLRLPSRDEKGIAYLKEITANPDAWQEAKEAIAEARQIILHELNLLNWLSKFVEQAF
;
A
#
# COMPACT_ATOMS: atom_id res chain seq x y z
N LEU A 1 -15.03 7.07 6.62
CA LEU A 1 -13.61 6.82 6.34
C LEU A 1 -13.17 7.63 5.12
N VAL A 2 -12.36 8.67 5.34
CA VAL A 2 -11.76 9.45 4.24
C VAL A 2 -10.55 8.66 3.71
N ARG A 3 -10.63 8.18 2.47
CA ARG A 3 -9.58 7.33 1.86
C ARG A 3 -8.53 8.12 1.07
N GLU A 4 -8.89 9.33 0.64
CA GLU A 4 -7.91 10.15 -0.07
C GLU A 4 -6.74 10.47 0.88
N PRO A 5 -5.54 10.74 0.37
CA PRO A 5 -4.46 11.23 1.21
C PRO A 5 -4.69 12.68 1.68
N PRO A 6 -4.10 13.09 2.81
CA PRO A 6 -4.22 14.44 3.36
C PRO A 6 -3.30 15.43 2.67
N PHE A 7 -3.47 15.60 1.35
CA PHE A 7 -2.73 16.59 0.59
C PHE A 7 -2.88 17.99 1.21
N PRO A 8 -1.82 18.84 1.24
CA PRO A 8 -1.90 20.19 1.79
C PRO A 8 -3.05 21.02 1.19
N LYS A 9 -3.28 20.90 -0.13
CA LYS A 9 -4.38 21.58 -0.82
C LYS A 9 -5.79 21.16 -0.39
N MET A 10 -5.92 19.99 0.26
CA MET A 10 -7.19 19.45 0.77
C MET A 10 -7.38 19.76 2.25
N GLN A 11 -6.43 20.40 2.93
CA GLN A 11 -6.44 20.61 4.38
C GLN A 11 -7.73 21.30 4.85
N GLN A 12 -8.08 22.44 4.26
CA GLN A 12 -9.29 23.18 4.67
C GLN A 12 -10.55 22.34 4.45
N HIS A 13 -10.62 21.62 3.33
CA HIS A 13 -11.74 20.73 3.05
C HIS A 13 -11.85 19.61 4.11
N ARG A 14 -10.72 19.01 4.52
CA ARG A 14 -10.69 17.99 5.57
C ARG A 14 -11.14 18.51 6.91
N ILE A 15 -10.62 19.66 7.33
CA ILE A 15 -11.01 20.30 8.59
C ILE A 15 -12.53 20.51 8.59
N THR A 16 -13.09 21.06 7.51
CA THR A 16 -14.54 21.25 7.37
C THR A 16 -15.30 19.92 7.44
N VAL A 17 -14.83 18.86 6.76
CA VAL A 17 -15.47 17.54 6.79
C VAL A 17 -15.45 16.94 8.20
N TYR A 18 -14.34 17.05 8.92
CA TYR A 18 -14.26 16.56 10.30
C TYR A 18 -15.16 17.35 11.24
N GLN A 19 -15.18 18.69 11.14
CA GLN A 19 -16.08 19.54 11.92
C GLN A 19 -17.55 19.20 11.67
N GLN A 20 -17.93 18.96 10.41
CA GLN A 20 -19.28 18.51 10.07
C GLN A 20 -19.58 17.13 10.66
N ALA A 21 -18.65 16.18 10.58
CA ALA A 21 -18.84 14.84 11.14
C ALA A 21 -19.03 14.88 12.66
N GLN A 22 -18.32 15.74 13.39
CA GLN A 22 -18.45 15.90 14.84
C GLN A 22 -19.85 16.37 15.30
N GLN A 23 -20.66 16.95 14.39
CA GLN A 23 -22.05 17.32 14.72
C GLN A 23 -22.97 16.10 14.83
N TYR A 24 -22.60 14.97 14.23
CA TYR A 24 -23.44 13.77 14.11
C TYR A 24 -22.80 12.51 14.71
N CYS A 25 -21.48 12.50 14.88
CA CYS A 25 -20.72 11.35 15.35
C CYS A 25 -20.10 11.62 16.72
N GLY A 26 -20.25 10.68 17.66
CA GLY A 26 -19.60 10.75 18.98
C GLY A 26 -18.08 10.49 18.94
N TYR A 27 -17.57 9.95 17.84
CA TYR A 27 -16.15 9.70 17.61
C TYR A 27 -15.79 9.94 16.13
N VAL A 28 -14.70 10.66 15.88
CA VAL A 28 -14.22 10.99 14.53
C VAL A 28 -12.69 10.88 14.51
N SER A 29 -12.19 9.90 13.75
CA SER A 29 -10.75 9.71 13.51
C SER A 29 -10.38 9.81 12.03
N GLY A 30 -9.08 9.99 11.78
CA GLY A 30 -8.54 10.02 10.44
C GLY A 30 -7.01 9.93 10.40
N PRO A 31 -6.43 9.49 9.26
CA PRO A 31 -5.00 9.29 9.09
C PRO A 31 -4.27 10.59 8.78
N ASP A 32 -4.51 11.62 9.59
CA ASP A 32 -3.89 12.93 9.51
C ASP A 32 -4.08 13.75 10.79
N GLU A 33 -3.21 14.73 10.99
CA GLU A 33 -3.20 15.64 12.14
C GLU A 33 -4.42 16.58 12.19
N PHE A 34 -5.22 16.65 11.13
CA PHE A 34 -6.40 17.51 11.10
C PHE A 34 -7.63 16.81 11.70
N ALA A 35 -7.57 15.50 11.90
CA ALA A 35 -8.63 14.74 12.54
C ALA A 35 -8.74 15.09 14.04
N PRO A 36 -9.96 15.11 14.61
CA PRO A 36 -10.14 15.32 16.05
C PRO A 36 -9.43 14.26 16.90
N THR A 37 -9.35 13.04 16.39
CA THR A 37 -8.58 11.94 16.96
C THR A 37 -7.71 11.33 15.86
N PRO A 38 -6.48 11.84 15.64
CA PRO A 38 -5.57 11.29 14.64
C PRO A 38 -5.27 9.83 14.93
N ASP A 39 -5.47 8.97 13.94
CA ASP A 39 -5.24 7.53 14.04
C ASP A 39 -5.02 6.92 12.65
N TYR A 40 -4.40 5.75 12.59
CA TYR A 40 -4.20 5.05 11.34
C TYR A 40 -5.52 4.62 10.72
N MET A 41 -5.59 4.63 9.39
CA MET A 41 -6.74 4.07 8.69
C MET A 41 -6.76 2.55 8.89
N PRO A 42 -7.90 1.95 9.32
CA PRO A 42 -8.00 0.51 9.38
C PRO A 42 -7.66 -0.14 8.05
N ALA A 43 -6.89 -1.23 8.11
CA ALA A 43 -6.41 -1.95 6.94
C ALA A 43 -7.60 -2.45 6.11
N ILE A 44 -7.53 -2.18 4.82
CA ILE A 44 -8.43 -2.70 3.79
C ILE A 44 -7.59 -3.33 2.68
N TRP A 45 -8.14 -4.33 1.99
CA TRP A 45 -7.45 -5.03 0.91
C TRP A 45 -8.42 -5.38 -0.22
N TYR A 46 -7.87 -5.68 -1.39
CA TYR A 46 -8.61 -5.99 -2.62
C TYR A 46 -8.27 -7.39 -3.12
N HIS A 47 -8.33 -8.35 -2.20
CA HIS A 47 -8.31 -9.79 -2.49
C HIS A 47 -9.73 -10.34 -2.37
N ASN A 48 -10.13 -11.19 -3.31
CA ASN A 48 -11.43 -11.90 -3.23
C ASN A 48 -11.36 -13.17 -2.38
N ASN A 49 -10.18 -13.52 -1.88
CA ASN A 49 -9.96 -14.61 -0.95
C ASN A 49 -10.71 -14.33 0.36
N SER A 50 -11.24 -15.39 0.98
CA SER A 50 -11.88 -15.25 2.29
C SER A 50 -10.85 -14.89 3.36
N PHE A 51 -11.31 -14.37 4.49
CA PHE A 51 -10.44 -14.16 5.65
C PHE A 51 -9.69 -15.44 6.04
N ARG A 52 -10.40 -16.58 6.04
CA ARG A 52 -9.82 -17.90 6.33
C ARG A 52 -8.68 -18.20 5.36
N ASP A 53 -8.92 -18.04 4.06
CA ASP A 53 -7.89 -18.29 3.05
C ASP A 53 -6.66 -17.41 3.30
N LEU A 54 -6.85 -16.10 3.48
CA LEU A 54 -5.73 -15.18 3.71
C LEU A 54 -4.95 -15.54 5.00
N ASN A 55 -5.66 -16.00 6.03
CA ASN A 55 -5.08 -16.36 7.32
C ASN A 55 -4.30 -17.67 7.29
N GLU A 56 -4.82 -18.69 6.60
CA GLU A 56 -4.33 -20.07 6.70
C GLU A 56 -3.45 -20.48 5.50
N MET A 57 -3.56 -19.79 4.35
CA MET A 57 -2.75 -20.14 3.18
C MET A 57 -1.26 -19.84 3.42
N GLY A 58 -0.45 -20.89 3.20
CA GLY A 58 0.99 -20.76 3.11
C GLY A 58 1.44 -19.97 1.87
N ILE A 59 2.75 -19.95 1.68
CA ILE A 59 3.37 -19.23 0.55
C ILE A 59 2.91 -19.86 -0.78
N PRO A 60 2.31 -19.09 -1.70
CA PRO A 60 1.95 -19.58 -3.04
C PRO A 60 3.20 -19.84 -3.88
N GLU A 61 3.06 -20.56 -4.99
CA GLU A 61 4.15 -20.68 -5.96
C GLU A 61 4.57 -19.28 -6.48
N LYS A 62 5.87 -19.00 -6.43
CA LYS A 62 6.45 -17.74 -6.93
C LYS A 62 7.41 -18.01 -8.08
N ASN A 63 7.12 -17.44 -9.23
CA ASN A 63 7.89 -17.64 -10.46
C ASN A 63 8.07 -16.36 -11.28
N ARG A 64 7.62 -15.21 -10.77
CA ARG A 64 7.82 -13.89 -11.37
C ARG A 64 8.50 -12.94 -10.39
N PHE A 65 9.29 -12.00 -10.91
CA PHE A 65 10.15 -11.16 -10.08
C PHE A 65 9.40 -9.98 -9.49
N CYS A 66 9.02 -8.99 -10.31
CA CYS A 66 8.44 -7.76 -9.82
C CYS A 66 7.16 -7.40 -10.57
N CYS A 67 6.13 -6.98 -9.84
CA CYS A 67 4.93 -6.38 -10.43
C CYS A 67 4.65 -5.00 -9.83
N TRP A 68 3.88 -4.20 -10.57
CA TRP A 68 3.28 -2.98 -10.05
C TRP A 68 1.81 -2.90 -10.43
N VAL A 69 0.94 -2.72 -9.42
CA VAL A 69 -0.50 -2.51 -9.62
C VAL A 69 -0.84 -1.04 -9.34
N THR A 70 -1.08 -0.25 -10.39
CA THR A 70 -1.36 1.20 -10.31
C THR A 70 -2.45 1.64 -11.29
N SER A 71 -3.21 2.68 -10.95
CA SER A 71 -4.10 3.35 -11.93
C SER A 71 -3.37 4.43 -12.73
N GLY A 72 -3.81 4.75 -13.93
CA GLY A 72 -3.31 5.90 -14.70
C GLY A 72 -3.94 7.25 -14.35
N ILE A 73 -4.67 7.35 -13.23
CA ILE A 73 -5.22 8.60 -12.71
C ILE A 73 -4.09 9.65 -12.54
N ALA A 74 -4.30 10.86 -13.09
CA ALA A 74 -3.33 11.98 -13.10
C ALA A 74 -3.83 13.29 -12.44
N ARG A 75 -4.86 13.21 -11.58
CA ARG A 75 -5.61 14.38 -11.04
C ARG A 75 -4.81 15.29 -10.09
N THR A 76 -3.77 14.77 -9.43
CA THR A 76 -2.97 15.51 -8.44
C THR A 76 -1.51 15.59 -8.89
N GLN A 77 -0.72 16.46 -8.28
CA GLN A 77 0.72 16.52 -8.53
C GLN A 77 1.39 15.17 -8.21
N ASN A 78 1.01 14.54 -7.10
CA ASN A 78 1.59 13.25 -6.71
C ASN A 78 1.16 12.11 -7.65
N HIS A 79 -0.07 12.17 -8.18
CA HIS A 79 -0.48 11.28 -9.26
C HIS A 79 0.41 11.43 -10.50
N ARG A 80 0.72 12.67 -10.90
CA ARG A 80 1.61 12.93 -12.03
C ARG A 80 3.05 12.51 -11.74
N GLN A 81 3.57 12.73 -10.54
CA GLN A 81 4.90 12.25 -10.15
C GLN A 81 5.00 10.72 -10.19
N ARG A 82 3.96 10.01 -9.73
CA ARG A 82 3.89 8.54 -9.81
C ARG A 82 3.91 8.07 -11.27
N LEU A 83 3.18 8.73 -12.16
CA LEU A 83 3.20 8.41 -13.60
C LEU A 83 4.52 8.82 -14.28
N GLY A 84 5.15 9.91 -13.85
CA GLY A 84 6.49 10.27 -14.30
C GLY A 84 7.52 9.21 -13.91
N PHE A 85 7.44 8.67 -12.69
CA PHE A 85 8.29 7.55 -12.30
C PHE A 85 8.00 6.28 -13.10
N LEU A 86 6.72 6.00 -13.39
CA LEU A 86 6.34 4.90 -14.30
C LEU A 86 6.96 5.09 -15.70
N GLN A 87 6.98 6.32 -16.21
CA GLN A 87 7.61 6.64 -17.49
C GLN A 87 9.12 6.34 -17.44
N LEU A 88 9.83 6.82 -16.42
CA LEU A 88 11.25 6.53 -16.25
C LEU A 88 11.54 5.02 -16.15
N LEU A 89 10.68 4.26 -15.45
CA LEU A 89 10.80 2.80 -15.37
C LEU A 89 10.59 2.15 -16.75
N SER A 90 9.61 2.60 -17.53
CA SER A 90 9.32 2.08 -18.88
C SER A 90 10.41 2.38 -19.90
N GLU A 91 11.16 3.48 -19.69
CA GLU A 91 12.31 3.87 -20.52
C GLU A 91 13.61 3.18 -20.06
N SER A 92 13.58 2.48 -18.91
CA SER A 92 14.71 1.70 -18.39
C SER A 92 14.69 0.24 -18.85
N ASP A 93 15.79 -0.48 -18.64
CA ASP A 93 15.90 -1.93 -18.85
C ASP A 93 15.38 -2.77 -17.66
N LEU A 94 14.74 -2.14 -16.65
CA LEU A 94 14.13 -2.87 -15.54
C LEU A 94 12.96 -3.72 -16.06
N LYS A 95 13.00 -5.02 -15.77
CA LYS A 95 11.88 -5.94 -16.08
C LYS A 95 10.88 -5.96 -14.93
N PHE A 96 9.66 -5.53 -15.20
CA PHE A 96 8.54 -5.65 -14.26
C PHE A 96 7.23 -5.77 -15.05
N ASP A 97 6.23 -6.37 -14.42
CA ASP A 97 4.89 -6.47 -14.99
C ASP A 97 3.97 -5.39 -14.43
N LEU A 98 3.27 -4.68 -15.32
CA LEU A 98 2.41 -3.56 -14.96
C LEU A 98 0.93 -3.93 -15.11
N TYR A 99 0.14 -3.65 -14.08
CA TYR A 99 -1.31 -3.86 -14.09
C TYR A 99 -2.05 -2.62 -13.58
N GLY A 100 -3.28 -2.44 -14.04
CA GLY A 100 -4.24 -1.49 -13.47
C GLY A 100 -5.10 -0.78 -14.50
N ARG A 101 -5.99 0.07 -13.99
CA ARG A 101 -7.01 0.78 -14.78
C ARG A 101 -6.48 2.10 -15.31
N ASP A 102 -7.01 2.51 -16.46
CA ASP A 102 -6.76 3.82 -17.08
C ASP A 102 -5.28 4.12 -17.34
N LEU A 103 -4.44 3.09 -17.48
CA LEU A 103 -3.02 3.26 -17.76
C LEU A 103 -2.81 3.88 -19.14
N PRO A 104 -1.81 4.76 -19.31
CA PRO A 104 -1.47 5.28 -20.63
C PRO A 104 -1.02 4.17 -21.59
N ASP A 105 -1.34 4.30 -22.87
CA ASP A 105 -1.00 3.29 -23.89
C ASP A 105 0.50 2.99 -23.96
N TRP A 106 1.35 4.00 -23.76
CA TRP A 106 2.81 3.85 -23.75
C TRP A 106 3.33 2.99 -22.59
N ALA A 107 2.55 2.81 -21.52
CA ALA A 107 3.00 2.10 -20.34
C ALA A 107 3.00 0.57 -20.51
N GLY A 108 2.36 0.05 -21.57
CA GLY A 108 2.39 -1.39 -21.90
C GLY A 108 1.82 -2.32 -20.83
N GLY A 109 0.86 -1.85 -20.02
CA GLY A 109 0.29 -2.65 -18.93
C GLY A 109 -0.73 -3.69 -19.39
N TYR A 110 -0.88 -4.77 -18.61
CA TYR A 110 -1.85 -5.86 -18.87
C TYR A 110 -3.31 -5.50 -18.56
N GLY A 111 -3.58 -4.23 -18.21
CA GLY A 111 -4.93 -3.72 -17.97
C GLY A 111 -5.47 -3.97 -16.56
N ALA A 112 -6.78 -3.80 -16.42
CA ALA A 112 -7.48 -3.81 -15.14
C ALA A 112 -7.48 -5.18 -14.46
N VAL A 113 -7.37 -5.17 -13.13
CA VAL A 113 -7.34 -6.40 -12.32
C VAL A 113 -8.63 -6.50 -11.51
N GLY A 114 -9.36 -7.62 -11.65
CA GLY A 114 -10.55 -7.90 -10.86
C GLY A 114 -10.24 -8.39 -9.44
N ASN A 115 -9.28 -9.31 -9.31
CA ASN A 115 -8.79 -9.82 -8.03
C ASN A 115 -7.26 -9.65 -7.97
N LYS A 116 -6.77 -8.79 -7.06
CA LYS A 116 -5.32 -8.52 -6.95
C LYS A 116 -4.52 -9.76 -6.55
N TRP A 117 -5.12 -10.69 -5.80
CA TRP A 117 -4.43 -11.93 -5.42
C TRP A 117 -3.91 -12.68 -6.65
N ASN A 118 -4.77 -12.86 -7.65
CA ASN A 118 -4.46 -13.68 -8.84
C ASN A 118 -3.28 -13.13 -9.63
N VAL A 119 -3.06 -11.82 -9.61
CA VAL A 119 -1.92 -11.21 -10.30
C VAL A 119 -0.72 -11.02 -9.39
N MET A 120 -0.87 -10.87 -8.08
CA MET A 120 0.26 -10.58 -7.18
C MET A 120 0.90 -11.85 -6.61
N ALA A 121 0.11 -12.89 -6.32
CA ALA A 121 0.59 -14.11 -5.66
C ALA A 121 1.84 -14.75 -6.33
N PRO A 122 1.96 -14.80 -7.67
CA PRO A 122 3.14 -15.38 -8.34
C PRO A 122 4.43 -14.56 -8.22
N TYR A 123 4.39 -13.33 -7.68
CA TYR A 123 5.52 -12.41 -7.66
C TYR A 123 6.29 -12.45 -6.33
N TYR A 124 7.61 -12.37 -6.41
CA TYR A 124 8.49 -12.13 -5.25
C TYR A 124 8.34 -10.70 -4.72
N TYR A 125 8.33 -9.71 -5.61
CA TYR A 125 8.32 -8.30 -5.26
C TYR A 125 7.08 -7.58 -5.82
N ASN A 126 6.61 -6.58 -5.08
CA ASN A 126 5.59 -5.65 -5.56
C ASN A 126 5.98 -4.20 -5.27
N LEU A 127 5.81 -3.31 -6.25
CA LEU A 127 5.96 -1.87 -6.02
C LEU A 127 4.73 -1.30 -5.29
N ALA A 128 4.91 -0.96 -4.02
CA ALA A 128 3.88 -0.36 -3.17
C ALA A 128 4.12 1.16 -3.06
N ILE A 129 3.82 1.89 -4.13
CA ILE A 129 4.07 3.35 -4.21
C ILE A 129 2.81 4.13 -3.84
N GLU A 130 2.86 4.82 -2.71
CA GLU A 130 1.79 5.69 -2.26
C GLU A 130 1.68 6.98 -3.06
N ASN A 131 0.47 7.51 -3.08
CA ASN A 131 0.21 8.83 -3.64
C ASN A 131 0.64 9.95 -2.69
N TYR A 132 1.02 9.64 -1.45
CA TYR A 132 1.40 10.63 -0.46
C TYR A 132 2.31 9.98 0.58
N ALA A 133 3.37 10.68 0.96
CA ALA A 133 4.37 10.20 1.90
C ALA A 133 4.69 11.24 2.99
N GLU A 134 4.06 12.42 2.94
CA GLU A 134 4.45 13.60 3.71
C GLU A 134 3.62 13.79 4.99
N ASN A 135 3.29 12.69 5.69
CA ASN A 135 2.73 12.75 7.04
C ASN A 135 3.05 11.48 7.85
N GLU A 136 2.72 11.50 9.14
CA GLU A 136 3.03 10.43 10.09
C GLU A 136 2.05 9.24 10.10
N TRP A 137 0.96 9.31 9.32
CA TRP A 137 -0.23 8.47 9.51
C TRP A 137 -0.66 7.66 8.28
N TYR A 138 -0.37 8.15 7.07
CA TYR A 138 -0.98 7.58 5.87
C TYR A 138 -0.24 6.33 5.38
N VAL A 139 -0.96 5.22 5.34
CA VAL A 139 -0.63 3.95 4.65
C VAL A 139 -1.92 3.42 4.02
N SER A 140 -1.85 2.84 2.83
CA SER A 140 -3.02 2.35 2.11
C SER A 140 -2.98 0.84 1.82
N GLU A 141 -4.00 0.37 1.12
CA GLU A 141 -4.11 -1.01 0.63
C GLU A 141 -2.90 -1.47 -0.16
N LYS A 142 -2.11 -0.58 -0.77
CA LYS A 142 -0.99 -0.96 -1.65
C LYS A 142 0.03 -1.80 -0.90
N LEU A 143 0.30 -1.43 0.35
CA LEU A 143 1.22 -2.18 1.19
C LEU A 143 0.59 -3.47 1.70
N TRP A 144 -0.67 -3.39 2.14
CA TRP A 144 -1.42 -4.54 2.67
C TRP A 144 -1.61 -5.63 1.61
N ASP A 145 -2.03 -5.27 0.39
CA ASP A 145 -2.26 -6.19 -0.73
C ASP A 145 -0.99 -6.93 -1.13
N ALA A 146 0.18 -6.29 -1.03
CA ALA A 146 1.47 -6.91 -1.34
C ALA A 146 1.84 -7.99 -0.31
N LEU A 147 1.76 -7.65 0.98
CA LEU A 147 2.05 -8.58 2.07
C LEU A 147 1.05 -9.73 2.11
N LEU A 148 -0.24 -9.41 1.94
CA LEU A 148 -1.29 -10.41 1.84
C LEU A 148 -1.13 -11.28 0.59
N ALA A 149 -0.49 -10.87 -0.49
CA ALA A 149 -0.11 -11.75 -1.60
C ALA A 149 1.24 -12.49 -1.42
N TRP A 150 1.83 -12.43 -0.21
CA TRP A 150 3.17 -12.94 0.10
C TRP A 150 4.30 -12.27 -0.71
N CYS A 151 4.08 -11.11 -1.33
CA CYS A 151 5.16 -10.35 -1.96
C CYS A 151 5.98 -9.60 -0.89
N LEU A 152 7.26 -9.36 -1.17
CA LEU A 152 8.05 -8.36 -0.46
C LEU A 152 7.76 -6.98 -1.09
N PRO A 153 7.09 -6.07 -0.38
CA PRO A 153 6.77 -4.76 -0.91
C PRO A 153 8.03 -3.90 -0.99
N ILE A 154 8.22 -3.23 -2.12
CA ILE A 154 9.18 -2.12 -2.26
C ILE A 154 8.36 -0.83 -2.15
N TYR A 155 8.39 -0.26 -0.95
CA TYR A 155 7.46 0.75 -0.47
C TYR A 155 8.01 2.16 -0.58
N TYR A 156 7.20 3.05 -1.16
CA TYR A 156 7.42 4.50 -1.12
C TYR A 156 6.19 5.16 -0.49
N GLY A 157 6.31 5.64 0.74
CA GLY A 157 5.20 6.22 1.51
C GLY A 157 5.66 6.71 2.88
N GLY A 158 4.72 7.07 3.76
CA GLY A 158 5.03 7.67 5.07
C GLY A 158 5.65 6.70 6.10
N PRO A 159 6.11 7.21 7.26
CA PRO A 159 6.72 6.44 8.35
C PRO A 159 5.72 5.61 9.16
N ALA A 160 4.41 5.80 8.95
CA ALA A 160 3.38 4.96 9.56
C ALA A 160 3.61 3.46 9.33
N ALA A 161 4.15 3.08 8.17
CA ALA A 161 4.50 1.69 7.88
C ALA A 161 5.54 1.11 8.86
N ASP A 162 6.53 1.91 9.29
CA ASP A 162 7.56 1.45 10.23
C ASP A 162 7.01 1.24 11.66
N LYS A 163 5.89 1.91 11.99
CA LYS A 163 5.21 1.79 13.28
C LYS A 163 4.21 0.63 13.31
N LEU A 164 3.63 0.31 12.16
CA LEU A 164 2.53 -0.65 12.02
C LEU A 164 3.00 -2.06 11.64
N LEU A 165 4.19 -2.20 11.06
CA LEU A 165 4.66 -3.47 10.51
C LEU A 165 6.01 -3.88 11.11
N PRO A 166 6.29 -5.19 11.17
CA PRO A 166 7.55 -5.67 11.70
C PRO A 166 8.72 -5.26 10.77
N PRO A 167 9.90 -4.94 11.33
CA PRO A 167 11.09 -4.64 10.54
C PRO A 167 11.41 -5.76 9.54
N GLY A 168 11.81 -5.39 8.33
CA GLY A 168 12.15 -6.34 7.26
C GLY A 168 10.95 -6.89 6.48
N SER A 169 9.71 -6.59 6.88
CA SER A 169 8.53 -7.00 6.11
C SER A 169 8.34 -6.22 4.81
N PHE A 170 9.01 -5.09 4.65
CA PHE A 170 9.05 -4.31 3.42
C PHE A 170 10.39 -3.61 3.26
N LEU A 171 10.69 -3.17 2.04
CA LEU A 171 11.89 -2.42 1.69
C LEU A 171 11.53 -0.99 1.33
N ARG A 172 12.36 -0.03 1.75
CA ARG A 172 12.15 1.39 1.42
C ARG A 172 12.70 1.70 0.03
N LEU A 173 11.85 2.17 -0.88
CA LEU A 173 12.30 2.77 -2.13
C LEU A 173 12.97 4.13 -1.80
N PRO A 174 14.26 4.34 -2.12
CA PRO A 174 14.98 5.53 -1.69
C PRO A 174 14.46 6.83 -2.34
N SER A 175 14.01 6.75 -3.59
CA SER A 175 13.55 7.89 -4.38
C SER A 175 12.76 7.42 -5.61
N ARG A 176 12.06 8.35 -6.26
CA ARG A 176 11.32 8.13 -7.52
C ARG A 176 12.06 8.74 -8.71
N ASP A 177 13.36 8.46 -8.78
CA ASP A 177 14.30 8.94 -9.81
C ASP A 177 15.27 7.80 -10.19
N GLU A 178 16.38 8.12 -10.85
CA GLU A 178 17.37 7.14 -11.32
C GLU A 178 17.98 6.30 -10.18
N LYS A 179 18.10 6.85 -8.96
CA LYS A 179 18.58 6.08 -7.80
C LYS A 179 17.57 5.03 -7.38
N GLY A 180 16.28 5.36 -7.44
CA GLY A 180 15.19 4.41 -7.23
C GLY A 180 15.23 3.29 -8.25
N ILE A 181 15.46 3.61 -9.53
CA ILE A 181 15.57 2.62 -10.61
C ILE A 181 16.77 1.70 -10.39
N ALA A 182 17.94 2.25 -10.04
CA ALA A 182 19.12 1.46 -9.75
C ALA A 182 18.89 0.49 -8.58
N TYR A 183 18.27 0.97 -7.50
CA TYR A 183 17.88 0.16 -6.36
C TYR A 183 16.92 -0.98 -6.76
N LEU A 184 15.90 -0.67 -7.57
CA LEU A 184 14.95 -1.67 -8.05
C LEU A 184 15.62 -2.75 -8.90
N LYS A 185 16.56 -2.38 -9.78
CA LYS A 185 17.31 -3.35 -10.60
C LYS A 185 18.13 -4.29 -9.75
N GLU A 186 18.79 -3.77 -8.73
CA GLU A 186 19.59 -4.56 -7.80
C GLU A 186 18.71 -5.53 -7.01
N ILE A 187 17.70 -5.02 -6.33
CA ILE A 187 16.93 -5.81 -5.36
C ILE A 187 16.02 -6.84 -6.03
N THR A 188 15.55 -6.57 -7.24
CA THR A 188 14.63 -7.47 -7.96
C THR A 188 15.35 -8.43 -8.92
N ALA A 189 16.68 -8.43 -8.95
CA ALA A 189 17.47 -9.32 -9.82
C ALA A 189 17.39 -10.81 -9.40
N ASN A 190 17.14 -11.07 -8.12
CA ASN A 190 17.04 -12.40 -7.54
C ASN A 190 15.98 -12.41 -6.40
N PRO A 191 15.55 -13.56 -5.88
CA PRO A 191 14.57 -13.61 -4.79
C PRO A 191 15.19 -13.55 -3.38
N ASP A 192 16.48 -13.24 -3.24
CA ASP A 192 17.21 -13.41 -1.97
C ASP A 192 16.63 -12.52 -0.86
N ALA A 193 16.36 -11.24 -1.16
CA ALA A 193 15.77 -10.33 -0.18
C ALA A 193 14.36 -10.78 0.24
N TRP A 194 13.56 -11.31 -0.69
CA TRP A 194 12.27 -11.91 -0.35
C TRP A 194 12.43 -13.14 0.55
N GLN A 195 13.41 -14.00 0.25
CA GLN A 195 13.70 -15.21 1.01
C GLN A 195 14.11 -14.89 2.45
N GLU A 196 14.91 -13.84 2.65
CA GLU A 196 15.29 -13.32 3.98
C GLU A 196 14.09 -12.72 4.72
N ALA A 197 13.19 -12.05 4.01
CA ALA A 197 12.03 -11.38 4.60
C ALA A 197 10.83 -12.30 4.92
N LYS A 198 10.86 -13.60 4.56
CA LYS A 198 9.69 -14.49 4.65
C LYS A 198 9.00 -14.51 6.01
N GLU A 199 9.78 -14.59 7.09
CA GLU A 199 9.23 -14.63 8.46
C GLU A 199 8.60 -13.27 8.83
N ALA A 200 9.23 -12.16 8.47
CA ALA A 200 8.67 -10.83 8.69
C ALA A 200 7.41 -10.58 7.84
N ILE A 201 7.35 -11.12 6.62
CA ILE A 201 6.13 -11.10 5.80
C ILE A 201 5.03 -11.94 6.48
N ALA A 202 5.36 -13.13 6.99
CA ALA A 202 4.41 -13.98 7.69
C ALA A 202 3.80 -13.28 8.91
N GLU A 203 4.63 -12.63 9.73
CA GLU A 203 4.20 -11.84 10.88
C GLU A 203 3.34 -10.63 10.46
N ALA A 204 3.80 -9.87 9.45
CA ALA A 204 3.07 -8.71 8.93
C ALA A 204 1.67 -9.08 8.45
N ARG A 205 1.50 -10.24 7.80
CA ARG A 205 0.18 -10.74 7.38
C ARG A 205 -0.75 -10.94 8.57
N GLN A 206 -0.26 -11.52 9.66
CA GLN A 206 -1.07 -11.75 10.86
C GLN A 206 -1.45 -10.42 11.52
N ILE A 207 -0.53 -9.45 11.58
CA ILE A 207 -0.82 -8.10 12.07
C ILE A 207 -1.89 -7.42 11.21
N ILE A 208 -1.79 -7.47 9.88
CA ILE A 208 -2.79 -6.89 8.99
C ILE A 208 -4.18 -7.52 9.21
N LEU A 209 -4.23 -8.85 9.26
CA LEU A 209 -5.49 -9.59 9.34
C LEU A 209 -6.14 -9.48 10.71
N HIS A 210 -5.39 -9.51 11.81
CA HIS A 210 -5.96 -9.58 13.16
C HIS A 210 -5.89 -8.27 13.91
N GLU A 211 -4.89 -7.42 13.67
CA GLU A 211 -4.68 -6.21 14.46
C GLU A 211 -5.17 -4.94 13.76
N LEU A 212 -4.83 -4.76 12.48
CA LEU A 212 -5.03 -3.49 11.78
C LEU A 212 -6.42 -3.35 11.13
N ASN A 213 -7.20 -4.43 11.05
CA ASN A 213 -8.48 -4.43 10.37
C ASN A 213 -9.58 -3.66 11.15
N LEU A 214 -10.64 -3.25 10.43
CA LEU A 214 -11.74 -2.47 11.02
C LEU A 214 -12.52 -3.20 12.13
N LEU A 215 -12.67 -4.52 12.04
CA LEU A 215 -13.41 -5.30 13.04
C LEU A 215 -12.66 -5.33 14.37
N ASN A 216 -11.34 -5.54 14.35
CA ASN A 216 -10.52 -5.49 15.56
C ASN A 216 -10.47 -4.08 16.15
N TRP A 217 -10.31 -3.06 15.29
CA TRP A 217 -10.40 -1.66 15.72
C TRP A 217 -11.73 -1.38 16.45
N LEU A 218 -12.85 -1.83 15.89
CA LEU A 218 -14.17 -1.66 16.51
C LEU A 218 -14.29 -2.43 17.83
N SER A 219 -13.77 -3.66 17.91
CA SER A 219 -13.77 -4.45 19.15
C SER A 219 -13.07 -3.70 20.27
N LYS A 220 -11.83 -3.23 20.02
CA LYS A 220 -11.05 -2.45 20.98
C LYS A 220 -11.73 -1.15 21.38
N PHE A 221 -12.33 -0.46 20.41
CA PHE A 221 -13.06 0.78 20.69
C PHE A 221 -14.24 0.55 21.64
N VAL A 222 -15.04 -0.50 21.43
CA VAL A 222 -16.18 -0.82 22.28
C VAL A 222 -15.74 -1.25 23.68
N GLU A 223 -14.69 -2.06 23.81
CA GLU A 223 -14.14 -2.49 25.11
C GLU A 223 -13.54 -1.35 25.94
N GLN A 224 -13.09 -0.26 25.31
CA GLN A 224 -12.57 0.92 26.01
C GLN A 224 -13.66 1.94 26.36
N ALA A 225 -14.76 1.94 25.62
CA ALA A 225 -15.85 2.89 25.78
C ALA A 225 -16.87 2.48 26.86
N PHE A 226 -16.88 1.21 27.28
CA PHE A 226 -17.81 0.61 28.24
C PHE A 226 -17.08 -0.25 29.27
#